data_AF-A0A2E0V0R2-F1
#
_entry.id   AF-A0A2E0V0R2-F1
#
_cell.length_a   1.000
_cell.length_b   1.000
_cell.length_c   1.000
_cell.angle_alpha   90.00
_cell.angle_beta   90.00
_cell.angle_gamma   90.00
#
_symmetry.space_group_name_H-M   'P 1'
#
loop_
_entity.id
_entity.type
_entity.pdbx_description
1 polymer ?
#
loop_
_entity_poly.entity_id
_entity_poly.type
_entity_poly.pdbx_seq_one_letter_code
_entity_poly.pdbx_strand_id
1 'polypeptide(L)'
;MIHHISNQIYQFVDTCNVYVLKNGKQAVLVDFGSGDVLAHLATIGVTEVTAILLTHHHRDQAQGLKIANARHIPVWVPHTEQDLFKEVDQHWLSRELQNNYNVRQDRFSILHSISIMGTLKDYQKIELSGLSLQILPTPGHTTGSITIILNQDQKKFAFCGDLIYAPGKLWSLAATQWTYNGAEGIPATIVSLLDLKERDVIALLPSHGEVMKDVPSAVDILVEKLWNLLRLRGQNPRLFQLREKPYEAILPHLLKHRASMANTYVLLSDSGKALMIDFGYDFITGISAGSDRASRRPWLYTLPALKKQFGVTKVDVVLPTHYHDDHVAGLNLLRTVEGTQTWVPENFADILENPRSYDLPCLWYDPIPVDNKVALNTVFVWEEYSLILYALPGHTRYAVAVSVTVDGKRVLAVGDQYQNDDGLLWNYVYQNRYQIGDYVKTAALYQRLQPELILPGHWQPFEVTPEYLMAIMEQAVEMENLQTSLLPEEVDLGSEGFIARIQPYQTIVRIDSPLTFTVEIQNPYPQAEVLTVNLVVPEGWEANPMKQQLKIEKSLVLTFQVQPPLGLKVWRERIAVDVSFGNHRFGQQAEAFISIKGREIL
;
A
#
# COMPACT_ATOMS: atom_id res chain seq x y z
N MET A 1 16.05 15.74 -34.02
CA MET A 1 16.00 14.73 -35.11
C MET A 1 15.62 13.40 -34.51
N ILE A 2 14.87 12.55 -35.23
CA ILE A 2 14.51 11.20 -34.76
C ILE A 2 15.60 10.21 -35.20
N HIS A 3 16.15 9.45 -34.26
CA HIS A 3 17.21 8.46 -34.49
C HIS A 3 16.63 7.05 -34.49
N HIS A 4 17.00 6.23 -35.49
CA HIS A 4 16.57 4.83 -35.55
C HIS A 4 17.45 3.93 -34.67
N ILE A 5 16.83 3.13 -33.79
CA ILE A 5 17.51 2.20 -32.87
C ILE A 5 17.35 0.76 -33.33
N SER A 6 16.13 0.36 -33.65
CA SER A 6 15.77 -0.97 -34.16
C SER A 6 14.52 -0.88 -35.05
N ASN A 7 14.11 -2.00 -35.66
CA ASN A 7 12.99 -2.09 -36.61
C ASN A 7 11.71 -1.33 -36.19
N GLN A 8 11.37 -1.30 -34.88
CA GLN A 8 10.19 -0.61 -34.37
C GLN A 8 10.52 0.51 -33.37
N ILE A 9 11.80 0.75 -33.07
CA ILE A 9 12.20 1.67 -32.00
C ILE A 9 12.98 2.84 -32.59
N TYR A 10 12.47 4.04 -32.34
CA TYR A 10 13.16 5.28 -32.62
C TYR A 10 13.33 6.09 -31.34
N GLN A 11 14.33 6.96 -31.30
CA GLN A 11 14.63 7.86 -30.19
C GLN A 11 14.54 9.31 -30.67
N PHE A 12 13.81 10.13 -29.93
CA PHE A 12 13.80 11.58 -30.08
C PHE A 12 14.40 12.19 -28.81
N VAL A 13 15.40 13.05 -28.97
CA VAL A 13 16.05 13.74 -27.85
C VAL A 13 15.35 15.06 -27.61
N ASP A 14 14.83 15.24 -26.39
CA ASP A 14 14.09 16.40 -25.88
C ASP A 14 14.63 16.77 -24.48
N THR A 15 13.80 17.32 -23.59
CA THR A 15 14.08 17.40 -22.15
C THR A 15 14.41 16.04 -21.54
N CYS A 16 13.87 14.96 -22.12
CA CYS A 16 14.32 13.58 -21.94
C CYS A 16 14.36 12.87 -23.30
N ASN A 17 14.89 11.65 -23.34
CA ASN A 17 14.70 10.73 -24.46
C ASN A 17 13.22 10.31 -24.51
N VAL A 18 12.58 10.54 -25.65
CA VAL A 18 11.25 10.02 -25.97
C VAL A 18 11.41 8.89 -26.97
N TYR A 19 10.96 7.70 -26.60
CA TYR A 19 11.06 6.53 -27.47
C TYR A 19 9.76 6.33 -28.25
N VAL A 20 9.87 6.25 -29.57
CA VAL A 20 8.74 6.02 -30.48
C VAL A 20 8.72 4.55 -30.87
N LEU A 21 7.72 3.82 -30.37
CA LEU A 21 7.45 2.43 -30.70
C LEU A 21 6.50 2.40 -31.89
N LYS A 22 7.06 2.29 -33.09
CA LYS A 22 6.33 2.41 -34.35
C LYS A 22 5.82 1.05 -34.82
N ASN A 23 4.51 0.95 -35.05
CA ASN A 23 3.88 -0.16 -35.77
C ASN A 23 3.03 0.37 -36.94
N GLY A 24 3.46 0.12 -38.18
CA GLY A 24 2.80 0.67 -39.36
C GLY A 24 2.82 2.20 -39.38
N LYS A 25 1.63 2.82 -39.33
CA LYS A 25 1.44 4.29 -39.24
C LYS A 25 1.14 4.78 -37.82
N GLN A 26 1.03 3.87 -36.86
CA GLN A 26 0.72 4.16 -35.46
C GLN A 26 2.00 4.12 -34.62
N ALA A 27 1.97 4.83 -33.50
CA ALA A 27 3.01 4.73 -32.49
C ALA A 27 2.47 4.71 -31.06
N VAL A 28 3.22 4.06 -30.18
CA VAL A 28 3.20 4.27 -28.73
C VAL A 28 4.45 5.05 -28.36
N LEU A 29 4.32 6.07 -27.52
CA LEU A 29 5.45 6.83 -27.00
C LEU A 29 5.78 6.37 -25.58
N VAL A 30 7.07 6.18 -25.29
CA VAL A 30 7.56 5.96 -23.92
C VAL A 30 8.29 7.21 -23.46
N ASP A 31 7.83 7.74 -22.32
CA ASP A 31 8.01 9.11 -21.85
C ASP A 31 7.53 10.15 -22.89
N PHE A 32 7.56 11.44 -22.55
CA PHE A 32 6.98 12.46 -23.45
C PHE A 32 7.74 13.78 -23.54
N GLY A 33 8.64 14.07 -22.60
CA GLY A 33 9.43 15.29 -22.60
C GLY A 33 8.56 16.55 -22.65
N SER A 34 8.90 17.45 -23.57
CA SER A 34 8.13 18.66 -23.86
C SER A 34 6.92 18.43 -24.78
N GLY A 35 6.87 17.26 -25.44
CA GLY A 35 5.87 16.93 -26.46
C GLY A 35 6.30 17.31 -27.89
N ASP A 36 7.48 17.88 -28.08
CA ASP A 36 8.02 18.31 -29.38
C ASP A 36 8.13 17.16 -30.38
N VAL A 37 8.27 15.91 -29.90
CA VAL A 37 8.26 14.70 -30.72
C VAL A 37 7.10 14.65 -31.71
N LEU A 38 5.92 15.17 -31.32
CA LEU A 38 4.71 15.15 -32.14
C LEU A 38 4.88 15.89 -33.48
N ALA A 39 5.71 16.93 -33.52
CA ALA A 39 6.00 17.69 -34.74
C ALA A 39 6.91 16.92 -35.72
N HIS A 40 7.57 15.85 -35.25
CA HIS A 40 8.57 15.10 -36.00
C HIS A 40 8.10 13.71 -36.44
N LEU A 41 7.01 13.19 -35.89
CA LEU A 41 6.51 11.82 -36.17
C LEU A 41 6.25 11.54 -37.65
N ALA A 42 5.78 12.53 -38.41
CA ALA A 42 5.53 12.37 -39.85
C ALA A 42 6.81 12.03 -40.64
N THR A 43 7.99 12.46 -40.17
CA THR A 43 9.28 12.19 -40.83
C THR A 43 9.67 10.72 -40.85
N ILE A 44 9.12 9.93 -39.93
CA ILE A 44 9.30 8.47 -39.86
C ILE A 44 8.04 7.72 -40.29
N GLY A 45 7.04 8.40 -40.87
CA GLY A 45 5.81 7.80 -41.38
C GLY A 45 4.75 7.47 -40.32
N VAL A 46 4.84 8.05 -39.13
CA VAL A 46 3.81 7.93 -38.08
C VAL A 46 2.78 9.05 -38.27
N THR A 47 1.50 8.70 -38.33
CA THR A 47 0.37 9.63 -38.47
C THR A 47 -0.53 9.67 -37.24
N GLU A 48 -0.42 8.69 -36.34
CA GLU A 48 -1.29 8.54 -35.17
C GLU A 48 -0.47 8.09 -33.95
N VAL A 49 -0.69 8.76 -32.81
CA VAL A 49 -0.17 8.32 -31.51
C VAL A 49 -1.32 7.69 -30.74
N THR A 50 -1.17 6.41 -30.44
CA THR A 50 -2.21 5.59 -29.79
C THR A 50 -2.13 5.61 -28.28
N ALA A 51 -0.94 5.86 -27.73
CA ALA A 51 -0.73 6.00 -26.29
C ALA A 51 0.61 6.65 -25.97
N ILE A 52 0.68 7.24 -24.78
CA ILE A 52 1.91 7.69 -24.11
C ILE A 52 2.02 6.91 -22.80
N LEU A 53 3.16 6.29 -22.55
CA LEU A 53 3.46 5.50 -21.35
C LEU A 53 4.59 6.16 -20.58
N LEU A 54 4.37 6.50 -19.31
CA LEU A 54 5.39 7.17 -18.48
C LEU A 54 6.13 6.14 -17.62
N THR A 55 7.44 6.33 -17.48
CA THR A 55 8.29 5.50 -16.60
C THR A 55 8.27 5.96 -15.14
N HIS A 56 8.16 7.27 -14.90
CA HIS A 56 8.00 7.90 -13.59
C HIS A 56 7.40 9.32 -13.70
N HIS A 57 7.16 9.96 -12.56
CA HIS A 57 6.39 11.21 -12.45
C HIS A 57 7.16 12.52 -12.66
N HIS A 58 8.47 12.48 -12.92
CA HIS A 58 9.24 13.71 -13.03
C HIS A 58 8.81 14.54 -14.25
N ARG A 59 8.68 15.85 -14.01
CA ARG A 59 8.08 16.82 -14.93
C ARG A 59 8.88 16.99 -16.20
N ASP A 60 10.20 16.88 -16.17
CA ASP A 60 11.03 16.92 -17.38
C ASP A 60 10.65 15.81 -18.39
N GLN A 61 10.04 14.71 -17.94
CA GLN A 61 9.52 13.66 -18.83
C GLN A 61 8.04 13.82 -19.19
N ALA A 62 7.29 14.64 -18.43
CA ALA A 62 5.83 14.69 -18.46
C ALA A 62 5.26 16.09 -18.73
N GLN A 63 6.08 17.13 -18.85
CA GLN A 63 5.63 18.52 -18.97
C GLN A 63 4.79 18.77 -20.24
N GLY A 64 5.01 18.00 -21.30
CA GLY A 64 4.23 18.06 -22.53
C GLY A 64 2.79 17.54 -22.40
N LEU A 65 2.43 16.80 -21.34
CA LEU A 65 1.17 16.02 -21.29
C LEU A 65 -0.09 16.86 -21.48
N LYS A 66 -0.09 18.15 -21.15
CA LYS A 66 -1.22 19.05 -21.48
C LYS A 66 -1.52 19.10 -22.98
N ILE A 67 -0.49 19.05 -23.83
CA ILE A 67 -0.64 18.99 -25.29
C ILE A 67 -1.27 17.64 -25.70
N ALA A 68 -0.86 16.55 -25.06
CA ALA A 68 -1.42 15.22 -25.30
C ALA A 68 -2.92 15.19 -24.95
N ASN A 69 -3.30 15.69 -23.77
CA ASN A 69 -4.70 15.80 -23.35
C ASN A 69 -5.52 16.67 -24.31
N ALA A 70 -5.01 17.83 -24.74
CA ALA A 70 -5.69 18.71 -25.70
C ALA A 70 -5.88 18.06 -27.09
N ARG A 71 -5.10 17.02 -27.40
CA ARG A 71 -5.21 16.23 -28.63
C ARG A 71 -5.89 14.87 -28.41
N HIS A 72 -6.44 14.63 -27.22
CA HIS A 72 -7.07 13.37 -26.83
C HIS A 72 -6.17 12.14 -26.98
N ILE A 73 -4.86 12.29 -26.83
CA ILE A 73 -3.92 11.17 -26.85
C ILE A 73 -3.98 10.44 -25.50
N PRO A 74 -4.23 9.13 -25.45
CA PRO A 74 -4.29 8.37 -24.19
C PRO A 74 -2.97 8.39 -23.41
N VAL A 75 -3.02 8.74 -22.13
CA VAL A 75 -1.85 8.80 -21.22
C VAL A 75 -1.96 7.72 -20.16
N TRP A 76 -0.91 6.91 -20.00
CA TRP A 76 -0.80 5.85 -19.00
C TRP A 76 0.41 6.10 -18.11
N VAL A 77 0.21 6.01 -16.80
CA VAL A 77 1.21 6.37 -15.78
C VAL A 77 1.49 5.21 -14.81
N PRO A 78 2.63 5.17 -14.12
CA PRO A 78 2.90 4.13 -13.12
C PRO A 78 1.82 4.12 -12.03
N HIS A 79 1.30 2.94 -11.69
CA HIS A 79 0.20 2.82 -10.74
C HIS A 79 0.53 3.41 -9.34
N THR A 80 1.75 3.20 -8.87
CA THR A 80 2.23 3.74 -7.58
C THR A 80 2.32 5.26 -7.58
N GLU A 81 2.49 5.91 -8.72
CA GLU A 81 2.68 7.37 -8.82
C GLU A 81 1.48 8.11 -9.42
N GLN A 82 0.37 7.42 -9.67
CA GLN A 82 -0.79 7.95 -10.39
C GLN A 82 -1.34 9.27 -9.82
N ASP A 83 -1.26 9.45 -8.50
CA ASP A 83 -1.79 10.63 -7.81
C ASP A 83 -0.89 11.86 -8.07
N LEU A 84 0.38 11.67 -8.41
CA LEU A 84 1.30 12.74 -8.85
C LEU A 84 1.04 13.19 -10.30
N PHE A 85 0.04 12.61 -10.96
CA PHE A 85 -0.45 13.03 -12.28
C PHE A 85 -1.90 13.51 -12.24
N LYS A 86 -2.83 12.64 -11.79
CA LYS A 86 -4.26 12.89 -11.89
C LYS A 86 -4.83 13.71 -10.73
N GLU A 87 -4.13 13.74 -9.59
CA GLU A 87 -4.51 14.48 -8.37
C GLU A 87 -3.30 15.33 -7.86
N VAL A 88 -2.46 15.83 -8.78
CA VAL A 88 -1.24 16.56 -8.40
C VAL A 88 -1.53 17.95 -7.82
N ASP A 89 -2.65 18.57 -8.20
CA ASP A 89 -3.10 19.82 -7.58
C ASP A 89 -3.34 19.61 -6.07
N GLN A 90 -3.86 18.45 -5.67
CA GLN A 90 -4.00 18.08 -4.26
C GLN A 90 -2.65 17.84 -3.59
N HIS A 91 -1.70 17.19 -4.28
CA HIS A 91 -0.33 17.05 -3.79
C HIS A 91 0.26 18.43 -3.43
N TRP A 92 0.13 19.42 -4.32
CA TRP A 92 0.64 20.77 -4.10
C TRP A 92 -0.04 21.49 -2.92
N LEU A 93 -1.35 21.30 -2.75
CA LEU A 93 -2.09 21.85 -1.61
C LEU A 93 -1.70 21.20 -0.27
N SER A 94 -1.37 19.91 -0.27
CA SER A 94 -0.99 19.17 0.94
C SER A 94 0.50 19.21 1.27
N ARG A 95 1.34 19.74 0.38
CA ARG A 95 2.79 19.68 0.53
C ARG A 95 3.25 20.55 1.71
N GLU A 96 3.96 19.95 2.66
CA GLU A 96 4.63 20.69 3.73
C GLU A 96 5.76 21.57 3.17
N LEU A 97 5.63 22.89 3.34
CA LEU A 97 6.64 23.88 2.90
C LEU A 97 7.51 24.38 4.06
N GLN A 98 7.04 24.24 5.30
CA GLN A 98 7.74 24.62 6.52
C GLN A 98 8.06 23.36 7.32
N ASN A 99 9.23 23.30 7.94
CA ASN A 99 9.69 22.14 8.74
C ASN A 99 9.59 20.78 8.01
N ASN A 100 10.12 20.69 6.79
CA ASN A 100 9.97 19.52 5.92
C ASN A 100 11.21 18.60 5.94
N TYR A 101 11.03 17.34 6.36
CA TYR A 101 12.05 16.28 6.33
C TYR A 101 11.83 15.25 5.21
N ASN A 102 10.76 15.39 4.43
CA ASN A 102 10.54 14.62 3.20
C ASN A 102 11.42 15.18 2.07
N VAL A 103 12.52 14.47 1.80
CA VAL A 103 13.51 14.81 0.78
C VAL A 103 13.31 14.05 -0.53
N ARG A 104 12.19 13.32 -0.68
CA ARG A 104 11.82 12.76 -1.98
C ARG A 104 11.72 13.86 -3.02
N GLN A 105 11.99 13.48 -4.27
CA GLN A 105 11.97 14.39 -5.41
C GLN A 105 10.57 14.56 -6.03
N ASP A 106 9.51 14.31 -5.25
CA ASP A 106 8.11 14.56 -5.61
C ASP A 106 7.82 16.04 -5.97
N ARG A 107 8.71 16.95 -5.58
CA ARG A 107 8.73 18.36 -6.01
C ARG A 107 8.97 18.56 -7.51
N PHE A 108 9.41 17.52 -8.22
CA PHE A 108 9.52 17.53 -9.67
C PHE A 108 8.27 16.98 -10.34
N SER A 109 7.16 16.73 -9.64
CA SER A 109 5.88 16.40 -10.28
C SER A 109 5.41 17.53 -11.21
N ILE A 110 4.50 17.19 -12.14
CA ILE A 110 3.87 18.18 -13.02
C ILE A 110 3.07 19.21 -12.22
N LEU A 111 2.89 20.41 -12.78
CA LEU A 111 2.34 21.56 -12.04
C LEU A 111 0.84 21.51 -11.83
N HIS A 112 0.10 20.80 -12.68
CA HIS A 112 -1.36 20.75 -12.66
C HIS A 112 -1.85 19.37 -13.06
N SER A 113 -3.00 18.98 -12.52
CA SER A 113 -3.56 17.66 -12.80
C SER A 113 -3.86 17.49 -14.29
N ILE A 114 -3.60 16.29 -14.79
CA ILE A 114 -3.92 15.87 -16.16
C ILE A 114 -4.86 14.67 -16.13
N SER A 115 -5.71 14.53 -17.15
CA SER A 115 -6.52 13.33 -17.29
C SER A 115 -5.65 12.17 -17.79
N ILE A 116 -5.71 11.04 -17.10
CA ILE A 116 -5.05 9.79 -17.49
C ILE A 116 -6.08 8.82 -18.05
N MET A 117 -5.69 8.03 -19.04
CA MET A 117 -6.49 6.90 -19.55
C MET A 117 -6.51 5.75 -18.54
N GLY A 118 -5.38 5.51 -17.87
CA GLY A 118 -5.25 4.42 -16.91
C GLY A 118 -3.86 4.36 -16.29
N THR A 119 -3.61 3.27 -15.56
CA THR A 119 -2.35 3.05 -14.85
C THR A 119 -1.65 1.79 -15.34
N LEU A 120 -0.33 1.84 -15.38
CA LEU A 120 0.57 0.71 -15.64
C LEU A 120 0.79 -0.04 -14.32
N LYS A 121 0.18 -1.22 -14.19
CA LYS A 121 0.28 -2.05 -12.98
C LYS A 121 1.56 -2.89 -13.04
N ASP A 122 2.18 -3.14 -11.89
CA ASP A 122 3.38 -3.96 -11.82
C ASP A 122 3.13 -5.38 -12.32
N TYR A 123 4.12 -5.92 -13.05
CA TYR A 123 4.09 -7.24 -13.69
C TYR A 123 2.99 -7.44 -14.74
N GLN A 124 2.24 -6.40 -15.07
CA GLN A 124 1.20 -6.43 -16.09
C GLN A 124 1.82 -6.69 -17.47
N LYS A 125 1.18 -7.57 -18.24
CA LYS A 125 1.40 -7.69 -19.69
C LYS A 125 0.31 -6.91 -20.42
N ILE A 126 0.71 -6.09 -21.39
CA ILE A 126 -0.17 -5.20 -22.14
C ILE A 126 0.08 -5.45 -23.63
N GLU A 127 -0.99 -5.71 -24.38
CA GLU A 127 -0.96 -5.69 -25.84
C GLU A 127 -1.53 -4.35 -26.30
N LEU A 128 -0.69 -3.52 -26.91
CA LEU A 128 -1.06 -2.15 -27.29
C LEU A 128 -0.55 -1.83 -28.69
N SER A 129 -1.48 -1.54 -29.61
CA SER A 129 -1.14 -1.22 -31.01
C SER A 129 -0.26 -2.28 -31.68
N GLY A 130 -0.51 -3.55 -31.38
CA GLY A 130 0.27 -4.70 -31.87
C GLY A 130 1.64 -4.88 -31.21
N LEU A 131 1.94 -4.15 -30.13
CA LEU A 131 3.15 -4.27 -29.34
C LEU A 131 2.87 -5.06 -28.06
N SER A 132 3.73 -6.04 -27.77
CA SER A 132 3.67 -6.81 -26.52
C SER A 132 4.61 -6.21 -25.48
N LEU A 133 4.03 -5.57 -24.47
CA LEU A 133 4.72 -4.84 -23.42
C LEU A 133 4.58 -5.56 -22.07
N GLN A 134 5.64 -5.55 -21.28
CA GLN A 134 5.62 -5.98 -19.89
C GLN A 134 6.05 -4.83 -18.98
N ILE A 135 5.25 -4.58 -17.94
CA ILE A 135 5.54 -3.56 -16.94
C ILE A 135 6.33 -4.22 -15.81
N LEU A 136 7.55 -3.76 -15.57
CA LEU A 136 8.39 -4.26 -14.49
C LEU A 136 8.57 -3.18 -13.41
N PRO A 137 8.22 -3.45 -12.14
CA PRO A 137 8.61 -2.57 -11.05
C PRO A 137 10.14 -2.46 -10.95
N THR A 138 10.67 -1.24 -11.03
CA THR A 138 12.10 -0.98 -10.87
C THR A 138 12.30 0.26 -9.97
N PRO A 139 11.94 0.17 -8.67
CA PRO A 139 12.16 1.26 -7.73
C PRO A 139 13.66 1.63 -7.65
N GLY A 140 13.95 2.91 -7.48
CA GLY A 140 15.32 3.42 -7.41
C GLY A 140 15.39 4.93 -7.52
N HIS A 141 15.25 5.45 -8.75
CA HIS A 141 15.17 6.90 -9.00
C HIS A 141 13.93 7.52 -8.35
N THR A 142 12.80 6.85 -8.46
CA THR A 142 11.65 7.07 -7.58
C THR A 142 11.24 5.72 -6.96
N THR A 143 10.46 5.79 -5.89
CA THR A 143 9.80 4.63 -5.26
C THR A 143 8.85 3.89 -6.22
N GLY A 144 8.16 4.62 -7.10
CA GLY A 144 7.17 4.07 -8.02
C GLY A 144 7.65 3.88 -9.46
N SER A 145 8.95 4.07 -9.71
CA SER A 145 9.55 3.91 -11.04
C SER A 145 9.32 2.50 -11.60
N ILE A 146 9.09 2.44 -12.91
CA ILE A 146 8.93 1.21 -13.67
C ILE A 146 9.87 1.16 -14.87
N THR A 147 10.16 -0.05 -15.32
CA THR A 147 10.76 -0.35 -16.62
C THR A 147 9.70 -0.96 -17.52
N ILE A 148 9.57 -0.43 -18.74
CA ILE A 148 8.68 -1.00 -19.76
C ILE A 148 9.52 -1.89 -20.66
N ILE A 149 9.18 -3.18 -20.75
CA ILE A 149 9.90 -4.15 -21.59
C ILE A 149 9.08 -4.43 -22.84
N LEU A 150 9.64 -4.11 -24.02
CA LEU A 150 9.08 -4.49 -25.31
C LEU A 150 9.64 -5.83 -25.75
N ASN A 151 8.76 -6.78 -26.05
CA ASN A 151 9.13 -8.03 -26.73
C ASN A 151 8.99 -7.84 -28.24
N GLN A 152 10.11 -7.86 -28.95
CA GLN A 152 10.17 -7.70 -30.40
C GLN A 152 11.10 -8.76 -31.00
N ASP A 153 10.63 -9.57 -31.95
CA ASP A 153 11.46 -10.55 -32.67
C ASP A 153 12.29 -11.45 -31.75
N GLN A 154 11.66 -11.96 -30.67
CA GLN A 154 12.29 -12.74 -29.58
C GLN A 154 13.38 -12.00 -28.79
N LYS A 155 13.52 -10.68 -28.99
CA LYS A 155 14.43 -9.80 -28.23
C LYS A 155 13.64 -8.93 -27.27
N LYS A 156 14.26 -8.58 -26.14
CA LYS A 156 13.68 -7.72 -25.11
C LYS A 156 14.43 -6.39 -25.04
N PHE A 157 13.72 -5.29 -25.21
CA PHE A 157 14.24 -3.93 -25.05
C PHE A 157 13.62 -3.31 -23.80
N ALA A 158 14.42 -2.72 -22.93
CA ALA A 158 13.97 -2.18 -21.65
C ALA A 158 14.06 -0.65 -21.62
N PHE A 159 12.90 0.00 -21.62
CA PHE A 159 12.77 1.45 -21.38
C PHE A 159 12.79 1.68 -19.88
N CYS A 160 13.97 1.96 -19.33
CA CYS A 160 14.25 1.80 -17.91
C CYS A 160 14.12 3.09 -17.08
N GLY A 161 13.48 4.13 -17.62
CA GLY A 161 13.39 5.40 -16.92
C GLY A 161 14.78 5.97 -16.64
N ASP A 162 14.93 6.54 -15.45
CA ASP A 162 16.22 7.01 -14.92
C ASP A 162 16.88 6.00 -13.96
N LEU A 163 16.57 4.69 -14.08
CA LEU A 163 17.21 3.64 -13.28
C LEU A 163 18.74 3.59 -13.49
N ILE A 164 19.19 3.90 -14.71
CA ILE A 164 20.59 4.00 -15.12
C ILE A 164 20.71 5.01 -16.26
N TYR A 165 21.75 5.84 -16.27
CA TYR A 165 21.94 6.89 -17.28
C TYR A 165 22.88 6.45 -18.41
N ALA A 166 23.99 5.82 -18.03
CA ALA A 166 25.05 5.30 -18.89
C ALA A 166 25.82 4.23 -18.10
N PRO A 167 26.76 3.47 -18.70
CA PRO A 167 27.55 2.47 -17.98
C PRO A 167 28.18 3.05 -16.69
N GLY A 168 27.72 2.56 -15.54
CA GLY A 168 28.21 3.02 -14.24
C GLY A 168 27.81 4.44 -13.82
N LYS A 169 26.70 5.00 -14.34
CA LYS A 169 26.22 6.37 -14.04
C LYS A 169 24.71 6.40 -13.76
N LEU A 170 24.31 7.29 -12.85
CA LEU A 170 22.92 7.67 -12.59
C LEU A 170 22.64 9.08 -13.10
N TRP A 171 21.37 9.36 -13.40
CA TRP A 171 20.92 10.72 -13.75
C TRP A 171 20.94 11.65 -12.53
N SER A 172 20.40 11.19 -11.40
CA SER A 172 20.34 11.95 -10.17
C SER A 172 20.64 11.09 -8.95
N LEU A 173 21.74 11.37 -8.26
CA LEU A 173 22.00 10.75 -6.94
C LEU A 173 20.99 11.23 -5.89
N ALA A 174 20.55 12.49 -5.95
CA ALA A 174 19.61 13.06 -5.00
C ALA A 174 18.22 12.39 -5.07
N ALA A 175 17.85 11.82 -6.22
CA ALA A 175 16.60 11.08 -6.38
C ALA A 175 16.58 9.74 -5.60
N THR A 176 17.76 9.17 -5.32
CA THR A 176 17.89 7.93 -4.53
C THR A 176 17.80 8.14 -3.01
N GLN A 177 17.64 9.38 -2.55
CA GLN A 177 17.50 9.72 -1.14
C GLN A 177 16.03 10.00 -0.82
N TRP A 178 15.38 9.10 -0.09
CA TRP A 178 13.93 9.17 0.16
C TRP A 178 13.58 9.63 1.57
N THR A 179 14.51 9.49 2.52
CA THR A 179 14.40 10.07 3.86
C THR A 179 15.58 10.99 4.18
N TYR A 180 15.42 11.83 5.19
CA TYR A 180 16.49 12.69 5.68
C TYR A 180 17.69 11.84 6.12
N ASN A 181 18.85 12.05 5.48
CA ASN A 181 20.06 11.23 5.64
C ASN A 181 19.95 9.75 5.17
N GLY A 182 18.84 9.36 4.55
CA GLY A 182 18.63 8.05 3.95
C GLY A 182 19.36 7.85 2.62
N ALA A 183 19.38 6.61 2.15
CA ALA A 183 19.84 6.22 0.81
C ALA A 183 19.01 5.04 0.27
N GLU A 184 17.75 4.95 0.64
CA GLU A 184 16.84 3.82 0.38
C GLU A 184 16.68 3.49 -1.11
N GLY A 185 16.83 4.50 -1.98
CA GLY A 185 16.82 4.33 -3.43
C GLY A 185 18.09 3.68 -3.98
N ILE A 186 19.24 3.74 -3.29
CA ILE A 186 20.47 3.10 -3.78
C ILE A 186 20.36 1.56 -3.76
N PRO A 187 19.99 0.90 -2.64
CA PRO A 187 19.78 -0.53 -2.63
C PRO A 187 18.64 -0.92 -3.57
N ALA A 188 17.57 -0.11 -3.67
CA ALA A 188 16.45 -0.36 -4.58
C ALA A 188 16.92 -0.37 -6.05
N THR A 189 17.73 0.61 -6.45
CA THR A 189 18.38 0.64 -7.77
C THR A 189 19.24 -0.60 -8.01
N ILE A 190 20.05 -1.02 -7.03
CA ILE A 190 20.87 -2.23 -7.14
C ILE A 190 20.00 -3.47 -7.41
N VAL A 191 18.97 -3.72 -6.60
CA VAL A 191 18.15 -4.93 -6.76
C VAL A 191 17.31 -4.90 -8.03
N SER A 192 16.83 -3.73 -8.45
CA SER A 192 16.14 -3.51 -9.72
C SER A 192 17.04 -3.77 -10.94
N LEU A 193 18.29 -3.30 -10.92
CA LEU A 193 19.26 -3.54 -11.99
C LEU A 193 19.62 -5.03 -12.10
N LEU A 194 19.79 -5.71 -10.96
CA LEU A 194 20.09 -7.14 -10.94
C LEU A 194 18.91 -7.98 -11.47
N ASP A 195 17.66 -7.66 -11.10
CA ASP A 195 16.48 -8.32 -11.67
C ASP A 195 16.38 -8.07 -13.18
N LEU A 196 16.62 -6.83 -13.62
CA LEU A 196 16.57 -6.50 -15.05
C LEU A 196 17.66 -7.23 -15.86
N LYS A 197 18.87 -7.37 -15.29
CA LYS A 197 19.97 -8.16 -15.88
C LYS A 197 19.61 -9.64 -16.03
N GLU A 198 18.87 -10.21 -15.07
CA GLU A 198 18.43 -11.62 -15.07
C GLU A 198 17.28 -11.91 -16.05
N ARG A 199 16.74 -10.90 -16.75
CA ARG A 199 15.60 -11.03 -17.67
C ARG A 199 15.97 -11.12 -19.16
N ASP A 200 17.25 -11.23 -19.48
CA ASP A 200 17.79 -11.33 -20.86
C ASP A 200 17.40 -10.15 -21.76
N VAL A 201 17.40 -8.93 -21.22
CA VAL A 201 17.21 -7.72 -22.03
C VAL A 201 18.47 -7.42 -22.84
N ILE A 202 18.30 -7.08 -24.11
CA ILE A 202 19.42 -6.88 -25.05
C ILE A 202 19.87 -5.43 -25.15
N ALA A 203 19.06 -4.50 -24.64
CA ALA A 203 19.39 -3.09 -24.54
C ALA A 203 18.61 -2.41 -23.42
N LEU A 204 19.28 -1.49 -22.73
CA LEU A 204 18.68 -0.53 -21.81
C LEU A 204 18.54 0.82 -22.53
N LEU A 205 17.35 1.41 -22.42
CA LEU A 205 16.94 2.63 -23.09
C LEU A 205 16.48 3.63 -22.02
N PRO A 206 17.39 4.45 -21.48
CA PRO A 206 17.09 5.33 -20.37
C PRO A 206 16.44 6.64 -20.82
N SER A 207 15.62 7.24 -19.95
CA SER A 207 15.01 8.54 -20.23
C SER A 207 16.05 9.65 -20.30
N HIS A 208 17.18 9.51 -19.62
CA HIS A 208 18.33 10.39 -19.79
C HIS A 208 19.60 9.56 -20.04
N GLY A 209 20.42 10.02 -20.99
CA GLY A 209 21.71 9.40 -21.29
C GLY A 209 21.69 8.52 -22.54
N GLU A 210 22.47 7.44 -22.52
CA GLU A 210 22.81 6.67 -23.73
C GLU A 210 22.21 5.25 -23.74
N VAL A 211 21.88 4.77 -24.94
CA VAL A 211 21.39 3.40 -25.14
C VAL A 211 22.54 2.40 -24.90
N MET A 212 22.33 1.46 -23.97
CA MET A 212 23.35 0.48 -23.57
C MET A 212 23.01 -0.90 -24.12
N LYS A 213 23.85 -1.43 -25.03
CA LYS A 213 23.69 -2.77 -25.62
C LYS A 213 24.46 -3.87 -24.86
N ASP A 214 25.52 -3.49 -24.14
CA ASP A 214 26.22 -4.38 -23.20
C ASP A 214 25.60 -4.22 -21.81
N VAL A 215 24.43 -4.83 -21.65
CA VAL A 215 23.62 -4.74 -20.42
C VAL A 215 24.38 -5.28 -19.20
N PRO A 216 25.00 -6.48 -19.23
CA PRO A 216 25.74 -7.00 -18.08
C PRO A 216 26.84 -6.05 -17.60
N SER A 217 27.67 -5.54 -18.52
CA SER A 217 28.77 -4.64 -18.17
C SER A 217 28.26 -3.32 -17.59
N ALA A 218 27.25 -2.70 -18.20
CA ALA A 218 26.68 -1.44 -17.72
C ALA A 218 26.10 -1.58 -16.30
N VAL A 219 25.38 -2.67 -16.04
CA VAL A 219 24.79 -3.01 -14.74
C VAL A 219 25.88 -3.28 -13.71
N ASP A 220 26.85 -4.15 -14.01
CA ASP A 220 27.88 -4.58 -13.04
C ASP A 220 28.74 -3.42 -12.56
N ILE A 221 29.15 -2.53 -13.47
CA ILE A 221 29.91 -1.32 -13.13
C ILE A 221 29.10 -0.40 -12.20
N LEU A 222 27.79 -0.25 -12.44
CA LEU A 222 26.96 0.61 -11.60
C LEU A 222 26.70 -0.03 -10.23
N VAL A 223 26.36 -1.32 -10.19
CA VAL A 223 26.14 -2.07 -8.95
C VAL A 223 27.38 -2.02 -8.06
N GLU A 224 28.57 -2.20 -8.61
CA GLU A 224 29.82 -2.10 -7.85
C GLU A 224 29.99 -0.71 -7.21
N LYS A 225 29.78 0.37 -7.99
CA LYS A 225 29.91 1.75 -7.49
C LYS A 225 28.88 2.08 -6.42
N LEU A 226 27.62 1.71 -6.64
CA LEU A 226 26.53 1.94 -5.69
C LEU A 226 26.73 1.13 -4.41
N TRP A 227 27.24 -0.11 -4.51
CA TRP A 227 27.57 -0.91 -3.35
C TRP A 227 28.70 -0.30 -2.53
N ASN A 228 29.76 0.18 -3.19
CA ASN A 228 30.85 0.89 -2.52
C ASN A 228 30.33 2.15 -1.80
N LEU A 229 29.42 2.91 -2.42
CA LEU A 229 28.79 4.06 -1.79
C LEU A 229 27.94 3.67 -0.57
N LEU A 230 27.13 2.61 -0.65
CA LEU A 230 26.35 2.10 0.49
C LEU A 230 27.23 1.67 1.65
N ARG A 231 28.33 0.97 1.36
CA ARG A 231 29.31 0.56 2.38
C ARG A 231 29.96 1.76 3.06
N LEU A 232 30.31 2.81 2.30
CA LEU A 232 30.83 4.07 2.87
C LEU A 232 29.80 4.76 3.77
N ARG A 233 28.51 4.64 3.46
CA ARG A 233 27.42 5.20 4.27
C ARG A 233 26.99 4.31 5.45
N GLY A 234 27.47 3.06 5.52
CA GLY A 234 27.06 2.10 6.55
C GLY A 234 25.58 1.69 6.47
N GLN A 235 24.95 1.78 5.30
CA GLN A 235 23.52 1.53 5.11
C GLN A 235 23.28 0.22 4.34
N ASN A 236 22.19 -0.48 4.68
CA ASN A 236 21.79 -1.75 4.06
C ASN A 236 22.91 -2.84 4.00
N PRO A 237 23.63 -3.13 5.10
CA PRO A 237 24.77 -4.06 5.10
C PRO A 237 24.39 -5.50 4.71
N ARG A 238 23.11 -5.87 4.85
CA ARG A 238 22.59 -7.21 4.56
C ARG A 238 21.97 -7.35 3.17
N LEU A 239 22.05 -6.33 2.30
CA LEU A 239 21.36 -6.30 1.00
C LEU A 239 21.52 -7.61 0.19
N PHE A 240 22.76 -8.01 -0.08
CA PHE A 240 23.03 -9.22 -0.86
C PHE A 240 22.66 -10.50 -0.12
N GLN A 241 22.82 -10.54 1.20
CA GLN A 241 22.40 -11.68 2.02
C GLN A 241 20.88 -11.89 1.95
N LEU A 242 20.11 -10.81 2.04
CA LEU A 242 18.65 -10.84 1.99
C LEU A 242 18.15 -11.15 0.58
N ARG A 243 18.84 -10.66 -0.46
CA ARG A 243 18.56 -11.04 -1.85
C ARG A 243 18.78 -12.54 -2.09
N GLU A 244 19.91 -13.07 -1.63
CA GLU A 244 20.28 -14.47 -1.88
C GLU A 244 19.42 -15.44 -1.07
N LYS A 245 19.13 -15.10 0.19
CA LYS A 245 18.36 -15.95 1.12
C LYS A 245 17.25 -15.12 1.77
N PRO A 246 16.17 -14.77 1.05
CA PRO A 246 15.08 -13.97 1.60
C PRO A 246 14.20 -14.74 2.58
N TYR A 247 14.26 -16.07 2.60
CA TYR A 247 13.48 -16.91 3.50
C TYR A 247 14.40 -17.79 4.36
N GLU A 248 13.97 -18.08 5.59
CA GLU A 248 14.59 -19.06 6.49
C GLU A 248 13.53 -20.01 7.05
N ALA A 249 13.87 -21.29 7.15
CA ALA A 249 13.03 -22.27 7.82
C ALA A 249 13.14 -22.08 9.34
N ILE A 250 12.01 -21.84 10.00
CA ILE A 250 11.89 -21.87 11.47
C ILE A 250 11.42 -23.25 11.95
N LEU A 251 10.64 -23.95 11.13
CA LEU A 251 10.36 -25.38 11.19
C LEU A 251 10.45 -25.95 9.76
N PRO A 252 10.57 -27.28 9.57
CA PRO A 252 10.63 -27.89 8.24
C PRO A 252 9.58 -27.37 7.23
N HIS A 253 8.34 -27.18 7.65
CA HIS A 253 7.24 -26.70 6.81
C HIS A 253 6.82 -25.26 7.10
N LEU A 254 7.59 -24.51 7.88
CA LEU A 254 7.27 -23.14 8.25
C LEU A 254 8.47 -22.23 8.02
N LEU A 255 8.32 -21.27 7.12
CA LEU A 255 9.35 -20.29 6.80
C LEU A 255 9.02 -18.92 7.39
N LYS A 256 10.07 -18.16 7.71
CA LYS A 256 10.02 -16.72 7.97
C LYS A 256 10.63 -15.96 6.79
N HIS A 257 9.93 -14.91 6.36
CA HIS A 257 10.46 -13.95 5.41
C HIS A 257 11.40 -12.95 6.12
N ARG A 258 12.62 -12.80 5.61
CA ARG A 258 13.74 -12.07 6.27
C ARG A 258 13.93 -10.65 5.76
N ALA A 259 13.37 -10.32 4.60
CA ALA A 259 13.57 -9.04 3.92
C ALA A 259 12.32 -8.14 3.90
N SER A 260 11.23 -8.58 4.53
CA SER A 260 9.95 -7.88 4.54
C SER A 260 9.84 -6.91 5.72
N MET A 261 8.93 -5.94 5.66
CA MET A 261 8.70 -4.98 6.75
C MET A 261 8.03 -5.62 7.95
N ALA A 262 6.80 -6.06 7.77
CA ALA A 262 6.19 -7.07 8.61
C ALA A 262 6.70 -8.43 8.17
N ASN A 263 6.95 -9.32 9.12
CA ASN A 263 7.26 -10.71 8.91
C ASN A 263 6.09 -11.38 8.18
N THR A 264 6.34 -11.78 6.94
CA THR A 264 5.52 -12.79 6.29
C THR A 264 5.97 -14.17 6.76
N TYR A 265 5.03 -15.02 7.13
CA TYR A 265 5.30 -16.44 7.37
C TYR A 265 4.75 -17.29 6.23
N VAL A 266 5.46 -18.34 5.86
CA VAL A 266 5.05 -19.23 4.77
C VAL A 266 4.88 -20.64 5.30
N LEU A 267 3.65 -21.14 5.25
CA LEU A 267 3.33 -22.54 5.54
C LEU A 267 3.43 -23.34 4.24
N LEU A 268 4.35 -24.31 4.21
CA LEU A 268 4.60 -25.17 3.06
C LEU A 268 3.73 -26.41 3.12
N SER A 269 3.16 -26.82 1.99
CA SER A 269 2.40 -28.07 1.87
C SER A 269 3.16 -29.10 1.04
N ASP A 270 2.97 -30.38 1.34
CA ASP A 270 3.46 -31.51 0.54
C ASP A 270 2.96 -31.47 -0.92
N SER A 271 1.86 -30.76 -1.21
CA SER A 271 1.37 -30.55 -2.58
C SER A 271 2.21 -29.58 -3.41
N GLY A 272 3.22 -28.94 -2.81
CA GLY A 272 4.03 -27.90 -3.42
C GLY A 272 3.35 -26.53 -3.42
N LYS A 273 2.24 -26.36 -2.70
CA LYS A 273 1.59 -25.07 -2.48
C LYS A 273 2.11 -24.39 -1.22
N ALA A 274 1.87 -23.09 -1.12
CA ALA A 274 2.16 -22.30 0.06
C ALA A 274 0.96 -21.44 0.49
N LEU A 275 0.79 -21.29 1.81
CA LEU A 275 -0.08 -20.29 2.44
C LEU A 275 0.82 -19.24 3.10
N MET A 276 0.57 -17.96 2.81
CA MET A 276 1.26 -16.84 3.45
C MET A 276 0.40 -16.27 4.58
N ILE A 277 1.00 -16.07 5.75
CA ILE A 277 0.40 -15.29 6.84
C ILE A 277 1.04 -13.90 6.78
N ASP A 278 0.20 -12.90 6.53
CA ASP A 278 0.57 -11.53 6.18
C ASP A 278 1.43 -11.39 4.91
N PHE A 279 1.18 -10.34 4.12
CA PHE A 279 2.02 -9.97 2.97
C PHE A 279 1.84 -8.49 2.57
N GLY A 280 2.59 -7.59 3.21
CA GLY A 280 2.66 -6.18 2.82
C GLY A 280 3.86 -5.86 1.95
N TYR A 281 4.96 -5.41 2.56
CA TYR A 281 6.17 -4.98 1.86
C TYR A 281 7.21 -6.11 1.77
N ASP A 282 7.29 -6.76 0.61
CA ASP A 282 8.13 -7.93 0.32
C ASP A 282 9.64 -7.70 0.51
N PHE A 283 10.23 -6.65 -0.08
CA PHE A 283 11.66 -6.39 0.01
C PHE A 283 11.92 -4.92 0.33
N ILE A 284 12.27 -4.64 1.59
CA ILE A 284 12.51 -3.26 2.04
C ILE A 284 13.97 -2.85 1.92
N THR A 285 14.18 -1.66 1.38
CA THR A 285 15.48 -0.96 1.33
C THR A 285 15.54 0.22 2.31
N GLY A 286 14.48 0.35 3.11
CA GLY A 286 14.08 1.47 3.97
C GLY A 286 12.66 1.91 3.62
N ILE A 287 12.07 2.79 4.45
CA ILE A 287 10.71 3.31 4.24
C ILE A 287 10.79 4.78 3.88
N SER A 288 10.29 5.13 2.70
CA SER A 288 10.32 6.49 2.19
C SER A 288 9.49 7.46 3.04
N ALA A 289 9.93 8.71 3.13
CA ALA A 289 9.22 9.73 3.88
C ALA A 289 7.82 10.03 3.30
N GLY A 290 6.85 10.21 4.18
CA GLY A 290 5.43 10.40 3.84
C GLY A 290 4.61 9.13 4.02
N SER A 291 3.32 9.22 3.71
CA SER A 291 2.34 8.13 3.77
C SER A 291 1.38 8.17 2.58
N ASP A 292 1.71 8.91 1.52
CA ASP A 292 1.01 8.87 0.24
C ASP A 292 1.39 7.62 -0.55
N ARG A 293 0.56 7.25 -1.53
CA ARG A 293 0.77 6.08 -2.39
C ARG A 293 2.14 6.07 -3.05
N ALA A 294 2.64 7.22 -3.50
CA ALA A 294 3.96 7.31 -4.11
C ALA A 294 5.10 7.16 -3.11
N SER A 295 4.85 6.97 -1.81
CA SER A 295 5.86 6.65 -0.80
C SER A 295 5.87 5.17 -0.39
N ARG A 296 4.95 4.36 -0.93
CA ARG A 296 4.77 2.94 -0.58
C ARG A 296 4.87 2.05 -1.81
N ARG A 297 5.68 0.99 -1.72
CA ARG A 297 5.97 0.10 -2.85
C ARG A 297 5.91 -1.36 -2.41
N PRO A 298 4.73 -2.01 -2.45
CA PRO A 298 4.68 -3.47 -2.42
C PRO A 298 5.40 -4.04 -3.64
N TRP A 299 5.97 -5.23 -3.51
CA TRP A 299 6.77 -5.88 -4.55
C TRP A 299 6.60 -7.40 -4.49
N LEU A 300 7.16 -8.13 -5.46
CA LEU A 300 7.21 -9.61 -5.50
C LEU A 300 8.63 -10.09 -5.84
N TYR A 301 9.62 -9.32 -5.41
CA TYR A 301 11.03 -9.52 -5.73
C TYR A 301 11.55 -10.86 -5.22
N THR A 302 11.14 -11.27 -4.03
CA THR A 302 11.65 -12.48 -3.38
C THR A 302 10.94 -13.75 -3.84
N LEU A 303 9.77 -13.62 -4.47
CA LEU A 303 8.92 -14.76 -4.80
C LEU A 303 9.60 -15.80 -5.70
N PRO A 304 10.39 -15.44 -6.73
CA PRO A 304 11.17 -16.41 -7.49
C PRO A 304 12.15 -17.23 -6.61
N ALA A 305 12.72 -16.62 -5.57
CA ALA A 305 13.60 -17.32 -4.64
C ALA A 305 12.83 -18.32 -3.77
N LEU A 306 11.62 -17.97 -3.30
CA LEU A 306 10.74 -18.91 -2.59
C LEU A 306 10.48 -20.17 -3.43
N LYS A 307 10.06 -19.98 -4.69
CA LYS A 307 9.77 -21.07 -5.63
C LYS A 307 11.00 -21.95 -5.89
N LYS A 308 12.14 -21.32 -6.15
CA LYS A 308 13.39 -22.03 -6.49
C LYS A 308 14.00 -22.76 -5.29
N GLN A 309 14.00 -22.15 -4.11
CA GLN A 309 14.73 -22.66 -2.94
C GLN A 309 13.91 -23.63 -2.10
N PHE A 310 12.58 -23.51 -2.11
CA PHE A 310 11.67 -24.31 -1.28
C PHE A 310 10.65 -25.11 -2.09
N GLY A 311 10.79 -25.17 -3.41
CA GLY A 311 9.93 -26.01 -4.27
C GLY A 311 8.48 -25.54 -4.37
N VAL A 312 8.18 -24.31 -3.94
CA VAL A 312 6.83 -23.74 -4.03
C VAL A 312 6.45 -23.57 -5.51
N THR A 313 5.35 -24.17 -5.91
CA THR A 313 4.77 -24.08 -7.26
C THR A 313 3.71 -22.99 -7.36
N LYS A 314 2.97 -22.75 -6.26
CA LYS A 314 1.91 -21.75 -6.18
C LYS A 314 1.78 -21.21 -4.75
N VAL A 315 1.68 -19.88 -4.61
CA VAL A 315 1.15 -19.25 -3.39
C VAL A 315 -0.37 -19.29 -3.49
N ASP A 316 -0.99 -20.25 -2.82
CA ASP A 316 -2.41 -20.57 -3.00
C ASP A 316 -3.31 -19.60 -2.23
N VAL A 317 -2.92 -19.29 -0.98
CA VAL A 317 -3.69 -18.45 -0.05
C VAL A 317 -2.77 -17.43 0.62
N VAL A 318 -3.28 -16.22 0.83
CA VAL A 318 -2.75 -15.25 1.79
C VAL A 318 -3.82 -14.96 2.85
N LEU A 319 -3.40 -14.99 4.11
CA LEU A 319 -4.23 -14.85 5.30
C LEU A 319 -3.66 -13.74 6.19
N PRO A 320 -4.22 -12.51 6.17
CA PRO A 320 -3.73 -11.44 7.01
C PRO A 320 -4.18 -11.59 8.47
N THR A 321 -3.36 -11.12 9.40
CA THR A 321 -3.62 -11.05 10.84
C THR A 321 -4.42 -9.82 11.22
N HIS A 322 -4.22 -8.70 10.51
CA HIS A 322 -4.96 -7.45 10.67
C HIS A 322 -4.83 -6.56 9.42
N TYR A 323 -5.39 -5.34 9.46
CA TYR A 323 -5.64 -4.52 8.28
C TYR A 323 -4.54 -3.49 7.93
N HIS A 324 -3.46 -3.38 8.73
CA HIS A 324 -2.42 -2.37 8.50
C HIS A 324 -1.64 -2.62 7.20
N ASP A 325 -1.19 -1.54 6.56
CA ASP A 325 -0.63 -1.55 5.22
C ASP A 325 0.59 -2.45 5.08
N ASP A 326 1.47 -2.47 6.06
CA ASP A 326 2.65 -3.34 6.08
C ASP A 326 2.36 -4.84 6.21
N HIS A 327 1.11 -5.22 6.53
CA HIS A 327 0.61 -6.60 6.49
C HIS A 327 -0.22 -6.90 5.24
N VAL A 328 -0.81 -5.88 4.58
CA VAL A 328 -1.81 -6.10 3.50
C VAL A 328 -1.49 -5.47 2.14
N ALA A 329 -0.48 -4.58 2.04
CA ALA A 329 -0.18 -3.82 0.83
C ALA A 329 0.11 -4.68 -0.41
N GLY A 330 0.68 -5.87 -0.23
CA GLY A 330 1.07 -6.77 -1.31
C GLY A 330 -0.03 -7.72 -1.78
N LEU A 331 -1.20 -7.77 -1.10
CA LEU A 331 -2.25 -8.75 -1.39
C LEU A 331 -2.80 -8.61 -2.81
N ASN A 332 -3.13 -7.39 -3.24
CA ASN A 332 -3.63 -7.15 -4.60
C ASN A 332 -2.60 -7.55 -5.67
N LEU A 333 -1.31 -7.45 -5.37
CA LEU A 333 -0.24 -7.84 -6.26
C LEU A 333 -0.12 -9.36 -6.37
N LEU A 334 -0.14 -10.08 -5.24
CA LEU A 334 -0.22 -11.55 -5.22
C LEU A 334 -1.44 -12.06 -5.99
N ARG A 335 -2.62 -11.50 -5.75
CA ARG A 335 -3.86 -11.86 -6.48
C ARG A 335 -3.68 -11.73 -7.98
N THR A 336 -3.18 -10.57 -8.42
CA THR A 336 -3.10 -10.24 -9.86
C THR A 336 -2.05 -11.07 -10.58
N VAL A 337 -0.93 -11.38 -9.93
CA VAL A 337 0.24 -12.01 -10.56
C VAL A 337 0.25 -13.53 -10.38
N GLU A 338 -0.08 -14.02 -9.18
CA GLU A 338 -0.01 -15.43 -8.80
C GLU A 338 -1.38 -16.11 -8.77
N GLY A 339 -2.48 -15.36 -8.84
CA GLY A 339 -3.82 -15.89 -8.64
C GLY A 339 -4.05 -16.38 -7.21
N THR A 340 -3.29 -15.86 -6.25
CA THR A 340 -3.42 -16.16 -4.81
C THR A 340 -4.79 -15.74 -4.30
N GLN A 341 -5.42 -16.59 -3.48
CA GLN A 341 -6.68 -16.26 -2.84
C GLN A 341 -6.47 -15.43 -1.58
N THR A 342 -7.31 -14.43 -1.35
CA THR A 342 -7.32 -13.65 -0.09
C THR A 342 -8.38 -14.23 0.84
N TRP A 343 -7.91 -14.96 1.85
CA TRP A 343 -8.76 -15.48 2.92
C TRP A 343 -8.64 -14.53 4.09
N VAL A 344 -9.70 -13.80 4.40
CA VAL A 344 -9.65 -12.70 5.37
C VAL A 344 -10.58 -13.01 6.54
N PRO A 345 -10.13 -12.81 7.79
CA PRO A 345 -10.97 -12.98 8.96
C PRO A 345 -12.24 -12.11 8.89
N GLU A 346 -13.38 -12.69 9.25
CA GLU A 346 -14.69 -12.05 9.08
C GLU A 346 -14.84 -10.70 9.79
N ASN A 347 -14.12 -10.49 10.89
CA ASN A 347 -14.22 -9.31 11.74
C ASN A 347 -13.55 -8.05 11.15
N PHE A 348 -12.72 -8.17 10.12
CA PHE A 348 -12.16 -7.01 9.39
C PHE A 348 -12.19 -7.12 7.87
N ALA A 349 -12.83 -8.16 7.31
CA ALA A 349 -12.97 -8.30 5.86
C ALA A 349 -13.53 -7.04 5.18
N ASP A 350 -14.55 -6.40 5.78
CA ASP A 350 -15.14 -5.18 5.23
C ASP A 350 -14.18 -3.97 5.26
N ILE A 351 -13.24 -3.91 6.21
CA ILE A 351 -12.21 -2.85 6.24
C ILE A 351 -11.31 -2.94 5.00
N LEU A 352 -10.98 -4.16 4.57
CA LEU A 352 -10.19 -4.37 3.36
C LEU A 352 -10.98 -4.13 2.08
N GLU A 353 -12.27 -4.51 2.03
CA GLU A 353 -13.13 -4.28 0.87
C GLU A 353 -13.52 -2.81 0.72
N ASN A 354 -13.69 -2.09 1.83
CA ASN A 354 -14.24 -0.73 1.89
C ASN A 354 -13.42 0.20 2.80
N PRO A 355 -12.09 0.37 2.59
CA PRO A 355 -11.23 1.11 3.52
C PRO A 355 -11.69 2.56 3.75
N ARG A 356 -12.25 3.21 2.73
CA ARG A 356 -12.79 4.58 2.83
C ARG A 356 -13.98 4.73 3.78
N SER A 357 -14.66 3.65 4.12
CA SER A 357 -15.77 3.69 5.07
C SER A 357 -15.31 3.88 6.51
N TYR A 358 -14.01 3.71 6.78
CA TYR A 358 -13.45 3.67 8.13
C TYR A 358 -12.51 4.86 8.39
N ASP A 359 -12.55 5.35 9.62
CA ASP A 359 -11.52 6.21 10.21
C ASP A 359 -10.59 5.35 11.06
N LEU A 360 -9.60 4.75 10.41
CA LEU A 360 -8.59 3.90 11.05
C LEU A 360 -7.22 4.28 10.46
N PRO A 361 -6.14 4.23 11.26
CA PRO A 361 -4.81 4.48 10.75
C PRO A 361 -4.33 3.32 9.88
N CYS A 362 -3.27 3.55 9.08
CA CYS A 362 -2.57 2.51 8.31
C CYS A 362 -3.43 1.75 7.26
N LEU A 363 -4.57 2.31 6.82
CA LEU A 363 -5.40 1.67 5.78
C LEU A 363 -4.70 1.70 4.41
N TRP A 364 -4.77 0.58 3.69
CA TRP A 364 -4.29 0.52 2.31
C TRP A 364 -5.22 1.29 1.36
N TYR A 365 -4.63 1.93 0.34
CA TYR A 365 -5.33 2.88 -0.53
C TYR A 365 -6.40 2.25 -1.41
N ASP A 366 -6.15 1.02 -1.86
CA ASP A 366 -7.03 0.29 -2.78
C ASP A 366 -7.83 -0.75 -2.01
N PRO A 367 -9.13 -0.89 -2.31
CA PRO A 367 -9.89 -2.07 -1.91
C PRO A 367 -9.15 -3.36 -2.24
N ILE A 368 -9.15 -4.29 -1.29
CA ILE A 368 -8.62 -5.63 -1.45
C ILE A 368 -9.82 -6.58 -1.48
N PRO A 369 -10.13 -7.20 -2.64
CA PRO A 369 -11.21 -8.19 -2.71
C PRO A 369 -10.96 -9.35 -1.75
N VAL A 370 -12.01 -9.88 -1.14
CA VAL A 370 -11.96 -11.03 -0.24
C VAL A 370 -12.60 -12.23 -0.91
N ASP A 371 -11.82 -13.27 -1.22
CA ASP A 371 -12.38 -14.49 -1.83
C ASP A 371 -13.07 -15.38 -0.79
N ASN A 372 -12.59 -15.36 0.44
CA ASN A 372 -13.13 -16.16 1.53
C ASN A 372 -13.13 -15.35 2.83
N LYS A 373 -14.32 -15.14 3.41
CA LYS A 373 -14.49 -14.57 4.74
C LYS A 373 -14.44 -15.71 5.76
N VAL A 374 -13.33 -15.82 6.48
CA VAL A 374 -13.07 -16.94 7.39
C VAL A 374 -13.67 -16.63 8.76
N ALA A 375 -14.55 -17.52 9.24
CA ALA A 375 -15.23 -17.35 10.52
C ALA A 375 -14.29 -17.60 11.71
N LEU A 376 -14.44 -16.78 12.76
CA LEU A 376 -13.65 -16.91 13.98
C LEU A 376 -14.10 -18.11 14.82
N ASN A 377 -13.17 -18.68 15.58
CA ASN A 377 -13.38 -19.82 16.48
C ASN A 377 -13.91 -21.08 15.78
N THR A 378 -13.74 -21.16 14.46
CA THR A 378 -14.11 -22.34 13.66
C THR A 378 -12.86 -22.95 13.03
N VAL A 379 -12.83 -24.28 12.96
CA VAL A 379 -11.77 -25.00 12.24
C VAL A 379 -12.04 -24.87 10.75
N PHE A 380 -11.02 -24.45 10.00
CA PHE A 380 -10.99 -24.57 8.54
C PHE A 380 -9.75 -25.34 8.12
N VAL A 381 -9.83 -25.98 6.95
CA VAL A 381 -8.75 -26.83 6.43
C VAL A 381 -8.12 -26.14 5.22
N TRP A 382 -6.80 -26.09 5.22
CA TRP A 382 -6.00 -25.73 4.04
C TRP A 382 -4.96 -26.83 3.81
N GLU A 383 -5.08 -27.53 2.69
CA GLU A 383 -4.30 -28.73 2.39
C GLU A 383 -4.34 -29.74 3.55
N GLU A 384 -3.20 -30.12 4.13
CA GLU A 384 -3.08 -31.02 5.28
C GLU A 384 -3.27 -30.33 6.65
N TYR A 385 -3.38 -29.00 6.68
CA TYR A 385 -3.41 -28.23 7.91
C TYR A 385 -4.83 -27.89 8.36
N SER A 386 -5.09 -28.10 9.66
CA SER A 386 -6.27 -27.56 10.34
C SER A 386 -5.90 -26.29 11.07
N LEU A 387 -6.57 -25.19 10.72
CA LEU A 387 -6.32 -23.87 11.29
C LEU A 387 -7.56 -23.34 12.02
N ILE A 388 -7.34 -22.48 13.01
CA ILE A 388 -8.40 -21.74 13.71
C ILE A 388 -7.98 -20.28 13.84
N LEU A 389 -8.91 -19.37 13.55
CA LEU A 389 -8.72 -17.94 13.80
C LEU A 389 -9.37 -17.55 15.13
N TYR A 390 -8.65 -16.81 15.96
CA TYR A 390 -9.19 -16.27 17.22
C TYR A 390 -9.12 -14.75 17.20
N ALA A 391 -10.16 -14.08 17.70
CA ALA A 391 -10.06 -12.64 17.97
C ALA A 391 -8.89 -12.39 18.95
N LEU A 392 -8.02 -11.45 18.60
CA LEU A 392 -6.86 -11.06 19.36
C LEU A 392 -6.83 -9.53 19.48
N PRO A 393 -7.79 -8.91 20.20
CA PRO A 393 -7.82 -7.47 20.32
C PRO A 393 -6.63 -6.98 21.15
N GLY A 394 -6.14 -5.78 20.82
CA GLY A 394 -5.01 -5.15 21.50
C GLY A 394 -4.34 -4.15 20.56
N HIS A 395 -3.45 -4.64 19.70
CA HIS A 395 -2.81 -3.76 18.70
C HIS A 395 -3.83 -3.07 17.80
N THR A 396 -4.78 -3.85 17.29
CA THR A 396 -6.04 -3.32 16.78
C THR A 396 -7.21 -4.08 17.40
N ARG A 397 -8.38 -3.45 17.48
CA ARG A 397 -9.62 -4.12 17.91
C ARG A 397 -9.93 -5.39 17.11
N TYR A 398 -9.51 -5.41 15.84
CA TYR A 398 -9.91 -6.41 14.87
C TYR A 398 -8.84 -7.45 14.58
N ALA A 399 -7.65 -7.34 15.18
CA ALA A 399 -6.57 -8.29 14.96
C ALA A 399 -7.00 -9.72 15.34
N VAL A 400 -6.39 -10.69 14.67
CA VAL A 400 -6.63 -12.11 14.93
C VAL A 400 -5.34 -12.86 15.16
N ALA A 401 -5.43 -13.90 15.98
CA ALA A 401 -4.41 -14.93 16.07
C ALA A 401 -4.73 -16.06 15.08
N VAL A 402 -3.74 -16.47 14.28
CA VAL A 402 -3.82 -17.65 13.40
C VAL A 402 -3.17 -18.83 14.13
N SER A 403 -3.98 -19.82 14.52
CA SER A 403 -3.51 -21.02 15.21
C SER A 403 -3.42 -22.20 14.25
N VAL A 404 -2.28 -22.90 14.26
CA VAL A 404 -2.04 -24.10 13.45
C VAL A 404 -1.09 -25.04 14.20
N THR A 405 -1.23 -26.35 13.99
CA THR A 405 -0.18 -27.30 14.37
C THR A 405 0.63 -27.66 13.13
N VAL A 406 1.94 -27.40 13.17
CA VAL A 406 2.89 -27.68 12.08
C VAL A 406 4.12 -28.35 12.66
N ASP A 407 4.59 -29.41 12.00
CA ASP A 407 5.75 -30.21 12.46
C ASP A 407 5.64 -30.69 13.93
N GLY A 408 4.41 -30.95 14.38
CA GLY A 408 4.10 -31.38 15.75
C GLY A 408 4.14 -30.27 16.81
N LYS A 409 4.38 -29.00 16.42
CA LYS A 409 4.34 -27.84 17.34
C LYS A 409 3.05 -27.04 17.19
N ARG A 410 2.49 -26.58 18.31
CA ARG A 410 1.38 -25.61 18.34
C ARG A 410 1.91 -24.21 18.08
N VAL A 411 1.60 -23.67 16.91
CA VAL A 411 2.07 -22.37 16.46
C VAL A 411 0.94 -21.35 16.47
N LEU A 412 1.25 -20.12 16.89
CA LEU A 412 0.31 -19.00 16.91
C LEU A 412 0.94 -17.78 16.24
N ALA A 413 0.43 -17.40 15.07
CA ALA A 413 0.79 -16.11 14.47
C ALA A 413 -0.11 -15.01 15.02
N VAL A 414 0.50 -13.93 15.51
CA VAL A 414 -0.18 -12.94 16.36
C VAL A 414 -0.14 -11.53 15.78
N GLY A 415 0.48 -11.36 14.60
CA GLY A 415 0.73 -10.04 14.03
C GLY A 415 1.41 -9.13 15.04
N ASP A 416 0.91 -7.92 15.18
CA ASP A 416 1.56 -6.84 15.92
C ASP A 416 1.23 -6.78 17.41
N GLN A 417 0.75 -7.86 18.01
CA GLN A 417 0.18 -7.82 19.36
C GLN A 417 1.12 -7.26 20.44
N TYR A 418 2.39 -7.65 20.45
CA TYR A 418 3.41 -7.19 21.39
C TYR A 418 4.68 -6.81 20.64
N GLN A 419 5.37 -5.78 21.12
CA GLN A 419 6.69 -5.37 20.64
C GLN A 419 7.82 -6.14 21.32
N ASN A 420 9.02 -5.96 20.76
CA ASN A 420 10.33 -6.52 21.12
C ASN A 420 10.45 -8.05 20.93
N ASP A 421 11.67 -8.57 21.04
CA ASP A 421 11.95 -10.01 20.84
C ASP A 421 11.52 -10.91 22.02
N ASP A 422 11.20 -10.34 23.19
CA ASP A 422 10.65 -11.09 24.34
C ASP A 422 9.12 -11.11 24.37
N GLY A 423 8.46 -10.30 23.54
CA GLY A 423 7.01 -10.24 23.40
C GLY A 423 6.28 -9.72 24.65
N LEU A 424 6.94 -8.89 25.47
CA LEU A 424 6.36 -8.30 26.69
C LEU A 424 6.11 -6.80 26.58
N LEU A 425 6.62 -6.12 25.54
CA LEU A 425 6.39 -4.69 25.39
C LEU A 425 5.04 -4.44 24.69
N TRP A 426 4.23 -3.53 25.21
CA TRP A 426 2.91 -3.22 24.66
C TRP A 426 2.98 -2.61 23.26
N ASN A 427 2.02 -2.95 22.40
CA ASN A 427 1.90 -2.36 21.07
C ASN A 427 0.48 -1.86 20.75
N TYR A 428 -0.13 -1.02 21.58
CA TYR A 428 -1.47 -0.50 21.30
C TYR A 428 -1.45 0.95 20.82
N VAL A 429 -2.45 1.28 19.99
CA VAL A 429 -2.74 2.65 19.56
C VAL A 429 -4.22 2.89 19.79
N TYR A 430 -4.58 3.96 20.50
CA TYR A 430 -5.98 4.28 20.79
C TYR A 430 -6.85 4.40 19.53
N GLN A 431 -6.31 4.98 18.46
CA GLN A 431 -6.96 5.14 17.15
C GLN A 431 -7.18 3.81 16.40
N ASN A 432 -6.54 2.70 16.81
CA ASN A 432 -6.88 1.36 16.32
C ASN A 432 -8.09 0.75 17.03
N ARG A 433 -8.88 1.58 17.73
CA ARG A 433 -10.01 1.19 18.56
C ARG A 433 -9.65 0.27 19.72
N TYR A 434 -8.42 0.42 20.25
CA TYR A 434 -7.98 -0.28 21.45
C TYR A 434 -9.03 -0.11 22.56
N GLN A 435 -9.39 -1.19 23.25
CA GLN A 435 -10.25 -1.16 24.43
C GLN A 435 -9.48 -1.53 25.70
N ILE A 436 -9.77 -0.84 26.79
CA ILE A 436 -9.29 -1.24 28.12
C ILE A 436 -9.71 -2.71 28.39
N GLY A 437 -8.75 -3.51 28.85
CA GLY A 437 -8.92 -4.95 29.08
C GLY A 437 -8.65 -5.85 27.86
N ASP A 438 -8.31 -5.30 26.69
CA ASP A 438 -8.00 -6.13 25.50
C ASP A 438 -6.78 -7.03 25.71
N TYR A 439 -5.74 -6.56 26.41
CA TYR A 439 -4.59 -7.39 26.74
C TYR A 439 -4.92 -8.50 27.75
N VAL A 440 -5.92 -8.31 28.62
CA VAL A 440 -6.40 -9.38 29.52
C VAL A 440 -7.07 -10.49 28.71
N LYS A 441 -7.88 -10.12 27.71
CA LYS A 441 -8.48 -11.09 26.77
C LYS A 441 -7.40 -11.86 25.99
N THR A 442 -6.35 -11.15 25.57
CA THR A 442 -5.19 -11.75 24.88
C THR A 442 -4.43 -12.71 25.77
N ALA A 443 -4.08 -12.32 27.00
CA ALA A 443 -3.38 -13.19 27.95
C ALA A 443 -4.21 -14.45 28.26
N ALA A 444 -5.53 -14.29 28.46
CA ALA A 444 -6.45 -15.41 28.67
C ALA A 444 -6.53 -16.34 27.45
N LEU A 445 -6.47 -15.79 26.22
CA LEU A 445 -6.40 -16.59 25.01
C LEU A 445 -5.11 -17.42 24.95
N TYR A 446 -3.96 -16.81 25.22
CA TYR A 446 -2.67 -17.53 25.20
C TYR A 446 -2.63 -18.64 26.26
N GLN A 447 -3.13 -18.36 27.47
CA GLN A 447 -3.26 -19.38 28.51
C GLN A 447 -4.20 -20.52 28.13
N ARG A 448 -5.26 -20.25 27.35
CA ARG A 448 -6.17 -21.30 26.85
C ARG A 448 -5.54 -22.13 25.74
N LEU A 449 -4.84 -21.50 24.80
CA LEU A 449 -4.28 -22.18 23.63
C LEU A 449 -2.97 -22.91 23.92
N GLN A 450 -2.22 -22.47 24.94
CA GLN A 450 -0.91 -23.01 25.31
C GLN A 450 0.01 -23.18 24.07
N PRO A 451 0.23 -22.12 23.26
CA PRO A 451 1.10 -22.20 22.10
C PRO A 451 2.53 -22.55 22.53
N GLU A 452 3.27 -23.23 21.66
CA GLU A 452 4.68 -23.58 21.88
C GLU A 452 5.62 -22.60 21.15
N LEU A 453 5.13 -21.98 20.07
CA LEU A 453 5.85 -21.01 19.26
C LEU A 453 4.91 -19.86 18.89
N ILE A 454 5.33 -18.62 19.16
CA ILE A 454 4.63 -17.42 18.71
C ILE A 454 5.36 -16.80 17.52
N LEU A 455 4.60 -16.38 16.51
CA LEU A 455 5.08 -15.71 15.31
C LEU A 455 4.62 -14.23 15.30
N PRO A 456 5.47 -13.28 15.72
CA PRO A 456 5.13 -11.86 15.76
C PRO A 456 5.26 -11.17 14.40
N GLY A 457 4.61 -10.02 14.26
CA GLY A 457 4.55 -9.20 13.05
C GLY A 457 5.85 -8.50 12.70
N HIS A 458 6.69 -8.09 13.65
CA HIS A 458 7.98 -7.43 13.35
C HIS A 458 9.22 -8.02 14.05
N TRP A 459 9.03 -8.90 15.03
CA TRP A 459 10.11 -9.38 15.92
C TRP A 459 10.55 -10.80 15.59
N GLN A 460 11.49 -11.37 16.37
CA GLN A 460 11.85 -12.77 16.19
C GLN A 460 10.77 -13.71 16.74
N PRO A 461 10.47 -14.83 16.05
CA PRO A 461 9.71 -15.92 16.65
C PRO A 461 10.38 -16.41 17.93
N PHE A 462 9.58 -16.75 18.93
CA PHE A 462 10.07 -17.18 20.23
C PHE A 462 9.26 -18.35 20.78
N GLU A 463 9.94 -19.22 21.53
CA GLU A 463 9.30 -20.32 22.25
C GLU A 463 8.60 -19.80 23.50
N VAL A 464 7.41 -20.33 23.75
CA VAL A 464 6.55 -19.88 24.84
C VAL A 464 6.86 -20.69 26.10
N THR A 465 7.08 -19.99 27.22
CA THR A 465 7.27 -20.63 28.51
C THR A 465 6.08 -20.40 29.44
N PRO A 466 5.88 -21.23 30.48
CA PRO A 466 4.89 -20.97 31.51
C PRO A 466 5.07 -19.61 32.19
N GLU A 467 6.31 -19.18 32.41
CA GLU A 467 6.65 -17.89 33.02
C GLU A 467 6.20 -16.72 32.15
N TYR A 468 6.35 -16.84 30.82
CA TYR A 468 5.84 -15.86 29.87
C TYR A 468 4.32 -15.70 29.98
N LEU A 469 3.58 -16.83 30.01
CA LEU A 469 2.11 -16.82 30.11
C LEU A 469 1.58 -16.26 31.43
N MET A 470 2.35 -16.40 32.52
CA MET A 470 2.06 -15.76 33.79
C MET A 470 2.35 -14.25 33.73
N ALA A 471 3.53 -13.87 33.23
CA ALA A 471 3.97 -12.49 33.16
C ALA A 471 3.02 -11.61 32.33
N ILE A 472 2.59 -12.06 31.15
CA ILE A 472 1.67 -11.28 30.31
C ILE A 472 0.30 -11.06 30.98
N MET A 473 -0.18 -12.02 31.79
CA MET A 473 -1.46 -11.90 32.48
C MET A 473 -1.35 -10.90 33.63
N GLU A 474 -0.30 -11.01 34.45
CA GLU A 474 -0.04 -10.09 35.55
C GLU A 474 0.08 -8.64 35.04
N GLN A 475 0.88 -8.46 34.00
CA GLN A 475 1.08 -7.16 33.36
C GLN A 475 -0.20 -6.60 32.72
N ALA A 476 -1.02 -7.45 32.10
CA ALA A 476 -2.26 -7.01 31.45
C ALA A 476 -3.29 -6.52 32.48
N VAL A 477 -3.42 -7.21 33.62
CA VAL A 477 -4.31 -6.80 34.72
C VAL A 477 -3.80 -5.50 35.37
N GLU A 478 -2.50 -5.36 35.57
CA GLU A 478 -1.91 -4.11 36.07
C GLU A 478 -2.21 -2.94 35.12
N MET A 479 -2.01 -3.15 33.82
CA MET A 479 -2.29 -2.15 32.78
C MET A 479 -3.76 -1.74 32.74
N GLU A 480 -4.68 -2.69 32.79
CA GLU A 480 -6.12 -2.42 32.85
C GLU A 480 -6.46 -1.53 34.06
N ASN A 481 -6.01 -1.92 35.26
CA ASN A 481 -6.25 -1.16 36.48
C ASN A 481 -5.69 0.27 36.40
N LEU A 482 -4.47 0.43 35.90
CA LEU A 482 -3.85 1.75 35.72
C LEU A 482 -4.66 2.60 34.74
N GLN A 483 -5.03 2.08 33.58
CA GLN A 483 -5.80 2.81 32.58
C GLN A 483 -7.17 3.23 33.12
N THR A 484 -7.90 2.32 33.77
CA THR A 484 -9.18 2.64 34.39
C THR A 484 -9.05 3.72 35.46
N SER A 485 -8.00 3.67 36.30
CA SER A 485 -7.80 4.66 37.38
C SER A 485 -7.50 6.08 36.89
N LEU A 486 -7.13 6.24 35.61
CA LEU A 486 -6.81 7.53 34.99
C LEU A 486 -8.02 8.19 34.34
N LEU A 487 -9.14 7.48 34.20
CA LEU A 487 -10.37 7.98 33.58
C LEU A 487 -11.39 8.43 34.62
N PRO A 488 -12.28 9.38 34.28
CA PRO A 488 -13.33 9.83 35.18
C PRO A 488 -14.36 8.71 35.48
N GLU A 489 -14.93 8.72 36.68
CA GLU A 489 -15.95 7.75 37.10
C GLU A 489 -17.36 8.15 36.64
N GLU A 490 -17.59 9.43 36.36
CA GLU A 490 -18.92 9.97 36.06
C GLU A 490 -19.38 9.68 34.61
N VAL A 491 -18.43 9.46 33.70
CA VAL A 491 -18.66 9.31 32.26
C VAL A 491 -17.66 8.31 31.68
N ASP A 492 -18.15 7.23 31.11
CA ASP A 492 -17.32 6.22 30.44
C ASP A 492 -17.21 6.52 28.94
N LEU A 493 -16.13 7.20 28.55
CA LEU A 493 -15.76 7.42 27.15
C LEU A 493 -14.85 6.29 26.60
N GLY A 494 -14.58 5.28 27.41
CA GLY A 494 -13.56 4.27 27.17
C GLY A 494 -12.19 4.88 26.84
N SER A 495 -11.39 4.07 26.15
CA SER A 495 -10.06 4.44 25.66
C SER A 495 -10.07 5.28 24.37
N GLU A 496 -11.22 5.40 23.70
CA GLU A 496 -11.31 6.18 22.45
C GLU A 496 -11.54 7.68 22.72
N GLY A 497 -12.16 8.04 23.85
CA GLY A 497 -12.35 9.44 24.26
C GLY A 497 -13.48 10.17 23.53
N PHE A 498 -14.20 9.49 22.65
CA PHE A 498 -15.38 9.99 21.93
C PHE A 498 -16.46 8.91 21.83
N ILE A 499 -17.71 9.36 21.72
CA ILE A 499 -18.90 8.49 21.82
C ILE A 499 -19.64 8.28 20.50
N ALA A 500 -19.22 8.92 19.41
CA ALA A 500 -19.88 8.82 18.11
C ALA A 500 -18.91 8.49 16.97
N ARG A 501 -19.41 7.88 15.89
CA ARG A 501 -18.70 7.70 14.61
C ARG A 501 -19.66 7.88 13.45
N ILE A 502 -19.18 8.45 12.35
CA ILE A 502 -19.95 8.58 11.09
C ILE A 502 -19.38 7.61 10.06
N GLN A 503 -20.26 6.86 9.38
CA GLN A 503 -19.91 5.97 8.28
C GLN A 503 -20.79 6.22 7.04
N PRO A 504 -20.24 6.19 5.82
CA PRO A 504 -18.81 6.02 5.51
C PRO A 504 -17.99 7.27 5.89
N TYR A 505 -16.76 7.07 6.37
CA TYR A 505 -15.87 8.17 6.75
C TYR A 505 -15.49 9.06 5.56
N GLN A 506 -15.27 8.49 4.37
CA GLN A 506 -14.97 9.21 3.14
C GLN A 506 -15.91 8.80 2.01
N THR A 507 -16.63 9.78 1.44
CA THR A 507 -17.54 9.61 0.30
C THR A 507 -17.03 10.39 -0.91
N ILE A 508 -16.95 9.72 -2.07
CA ILE A 508 -16.60 10.36 -3.36
C ILE A 508 -17.71 10.07 -4.36
N VAL A 509 -18.38 11.11 -4.86
CA VAL A 509 -19.54 10.98 -5.76
C VAL A 509 -19.51 11.99 -6.91
N ARG A 510 -20.28 11.70 -7.96
CA ARG A 510 -20.74 12.67 -8.96
C ARG A 510 -22.18 13.03 -8.56
N ILE A 511 -22.51 14.32 -8.35
CA ILE A 511 -23.85 14.72 -7.86
C ILE A 511 -24.91 14.27 -8.84
N ASP A 512 -25.79 13.37 -8.39
CA ASP A 512 -27.15 13.16 -8.92
C ASP A 512 -28.13 12.62 -7.82
N SER A 513 -27.72 12.45 -6.54
CA SER A 513 -28.58 11.88 -5.47
C SER A 513 -28.19 12.29 -4.03
N PRO A 514 -29.09 12.16 -3.04
CA PRO A 514 -28.76 12.28 -1.62
C PRO A 514 -27.71 11.26 -1.17
N LEU A 515 -26.88 11.63 -0.21
CA LEU A 515 -25.83 10.80 0.39
C LEU A 515 -26.32 10.24 1.72
N THR A 516 -26.16 8.94 1.95
CA THR A 516 -26.60 8.30 3.21
C THR A 516 -25.40 8.09 4.14
N PHE A 517 -25.58 8.50 5.38
CA PHE A 517 -24.62 8.30 6.48
C PHE A 517 -25.29 7.58 7.63
N THR A 518 -24.54 6.70 8.28
CA THR A 518 -24.91 6.09 9.54
C THR A 518 -24.05 6.65 10.66
N VAL A 519 -24.63 6.79 11.84
CA VAL A 519 -23.96 7.34 13.02
C VAL A 519 -24.09 6.33 14.15
N GLU A 520 -22.98 5.69 14.51
CA GLU A 520 -22.88 4.82 15.69
C GLU A 520 -22.65 5.70 16.92
N ILE A 521 -23.42 5.48 18.00
CA ILE A 521 -23.29 6.23 19.25
C ILE A 521 -23.28 5.26 20.43
N GLN A 522 -22.37 5.48 21.38
CA GLN A 522 -22.26 4.78 22.65
C GLN A 522 -22.79 5.66 23.78
N ASN A 523 -23.58 5.09 24.68
CA ASN A 523 -24.03 5.73 25.91
C ASN A 523 -22.91 5.66 26.95
N PRO A 524 -22.35 6.80 27.39
CA PRO A 524 -21.27 6.79 28.36
C PRO A 524 -21.74 6.62 29.81
N TYR A 525 -23.05 6.43 30.05
CA TYR A 525 -23.62 6.25 31.37
C TYR A 525 -24.06 4.80 31.61
N PRO A 526 -24.02 4.32 32.87
CA PRO A 526 -24.46 2.97 33.22
C PRO A 526 -25.98 2.77 33.11
N GLN A 527 -26.75 3.86 33.01
CA GLN A 527 -28.21 3.84 32.93
C GLN A 527 -28.68 4.44 31.61
N ALA A 528 -29.91 4.08 31.23
CA ALA A 528 -30.55 4.59 30.04
C ALA A 528 -30.76 6.10 30.10
N GLU A 529 -30.26 6.84 29.11
CA GLU A 529 -30.26 8.30 29.11
C GLU A 529 -30.79 8.87 27.79
N VAL A 530 -31.29 10.12 27.82
CA VAL A 530 -31.87 10.78 26.63
C VAL A 530 -30.76 11.34 25.75
N LEU A 531 -30.52 10.66 24.64
CA LEU A 531 -29.62 11.08 23.57
C LEU A 531 -30.29 12.13 22.69
N THR A 532 -29.56 13.21 22.40
CA THR A 532 -29.88 14.18 21.34
C THR A 532 -28.71 14.22 20.36
N VAL A 533 -29.03 14.07 19.07
CA VAL A 533 -28.06 14.03 17.97
C VAL A 533 -28.43 15.08 16.95
N ASN A 534 -27.50 15.96 16.60
CA ASN A 534 -27.68 16.95 15.53
C ASN A 534 -26.61 16.74 14.46
N LEU A 535 -27.02 16.59 13.20
CA LEU A 535 -26.08 16.57 12.09
C LEU A 535 -25.70 18.01 11.72
N VAL A 536 -24.39 18.27 11.68
CA VAL A 536 -23.80 19.54 11.26
C VAL A 536 -23.35 19.37 9.81
N VAL A 537 -23.92 20.19 8.93
CA VAL A 537 -23.61 20.20 7.49
C VAL A 537 -23.13 21.59 7.06
N PRO A 538 -22.37 21.72 5.95
CA PRO A 538 -21.93 23.00 5.43
C PRO A 538 -23.10 23.93 5.08
N GLU A 539 -22.80 25.23 5.00
CA GLU A 539 -23.79 26.23 4.60
C GLU A 539 -24.41 25.89 3.23
N GLY A 540 -25.75 25.94 3.16
CA GLY A 540 -26.51 25.62 1.95
C GLY A 540 -26.76 24.13 1.70
N TRP A 541 -26.25 23.23 2.54
CA TRP A 541 -26.53 21.79 2.46
C TRP A 541 -27.76 21.43 3.29
N GLU A 542 -28.50 20.41 2.87
CA GLU A 542 -29.67 19.91 3.59
C GLU A 542 -29.40 18.55 4.24
N ALA A 543 -30.04 18.29 5.38
CA ALA A 543 -29.95 17.02 6.10
C ALA A 543 -31.34 16.53 6.54
N ASN A 544 -31.61 15.23 6.37
CA ASN A 544 -32.86 14.60 6.78
C ASN A 544 -32.63 13.26 7.52
N PRO A 545 -33.10 13.13 8.78
CA PRO A 545 -33.50 14.22 9.68
C PRO A 545 -32.27 15.06 10.07
N MET A 546 -32.43 16.35 10.34
CA MET A 546 -31.31 17.17 10.86
C MET A 546 -31.01 16.89 12.33
N LYS A 547 -32.03 16.51 13.10
CA LYS A 547 -31.97 16.26 14.54
C LYS A 547 -32.79 15.04 14.91
N GLN A 548 -32.26 14.22 15.82
CA GLN A 548 -32.97 13.10 16.42
C GLN A 548 -32.82 13.12 17.94
N GLN A 549 -33.85 12.72 18.66
CA GLN A 549 -33.84 12.61 20.12
C GLN A 549 -34.54 11.32 20.55
N LEU A 550 -33.86 10.52 21.36
CA LEU A 550 -34.38 9.24 21.83
C LEU A 550 -33.63 8.77 23.08
N LYS A 551 -34.24 7.86 23.83
CA LYS A 551 -33.62 7.25 25.01
C LYS A 551 -32.87 5.98 24.59
N ILE A 552 -31.61 5.83 25.01
CA ILE A 552 -30.81 4.65 24.70
C ILE A 552 -30.19 4.07 25.97
N GLU A 553 -29.98 2.75 25.98
CA GLU A 553 -29.36 2.04 27.11
C GLU A 553 -27.85 1.90 26.94
N LYS A 554 -27.40 1.41 25.79
CA LYS A 554 -25.98 1.08 25.55
C LYS A 554 -25.44 1.72 24.28
N SER A 555 -25.97 1.34 23.12
CA SER A 555 -25.51 1.87 21.85
C SER A 555 -26.65 1.93 20.84
N LEU A 556 -26.50 2.80 19.84
CA LEU A 556 -27.49 2.98 18.78
C LEU A 556 -26.80 3.32 17.46
N VAL A 557 -27.42 2.92 16.35
CA VAL A 557 -27.06 3.40 15.01
C VAL A 557 -28.23 4.22 14.45
N LEU A 558 -27.96 5.46 14.05
CA LEU A 558 -28.91 6.36 13.41
C LEU A 558 -28.56 6.54 11.94
N THR A 559 -29.56 6.75 11.08
CA THR A 559 -29.35 7.05 9.65
C THR A 559 -29.71 8.50 9.35
N PHE A 560 -28.89 9.12 8.51
CA PHE A 560 -29.04 10.50 8.03
C PHE A 560 -28.85 10.54 6.52
N GLN A 561 -29.63 11.39 5.85
CA GLN A 561 -29.41 11.73 4.45
C GLN A 561 -28.88 13.17 4.35
N VAL A 562 -27.84 13.37 3.57
CA VAL A 562 -27.21 14.67 3.31
C VAL A 562 -27.33 14.99 1.83
N GLN A 563 -27.89 16.16 1.51
CA GLN A 563 -28.08 16.63 0.15
C GLN A 563 -27.20 17.87 -0.09
N PRO A 564 -26.11 17.75 -0.87
CA PRO A 564 -25.33 18.90 -1.29
C PRO A 564 -26.09 19.74 -2.35
N PRO A 565 -25.78 21.04 -2.48
CA PRO A 565 -26.26 21.89 -3.57
C PRO A 565 -25.94 21.31 -4.95
N LEU A 566 -26.86 21.45 -5.91
CA LEU A 566 -26.67 21.00 -7.28
C LEU A 566 -25.50 21.73 -7.97
N GLY A 567 -24.69 20.98 -8.72
CA GLY A 567 -23.58 21.54 -9.51
C GLY A 567 -22.34 21.94 -8.70
N LEU A 568 -22.32 21.68 -7.39
CA LEU A 568 -21.18 21.97 -6.53
C LEU A 568 -19.96 21.10 -6.89
N LYS A 569 -18.76 21.67 -6.84
CA LYS A 569 -17.49 20.92 -6.87
C LYS A 569 -16.74 21.24 -5.58
N VAL A 570 -16.56 20.22 -4.75
CA VAL A 570 -15.86 20.35 -3.47
C VAL A 570 -14.97 19.14 -3.25
N TRP A 571 -13.90 19.35 -2.48
CA TRP A 571 -12.97 18.31 -2.10
C TRP A 571 -12.86 18.26 -0.59
N ARG A 572 -13.11 17.09 0.00
CA ARG A 572 -13.05 16.87 1.46
C ARG A 572 -13.85 17.91 2.23
N GLU A 573 -15.07 18.21 1.77
CA GLU A 573 -16.01 18.98 2.56
C GLU A 573 -16.44 18.16 3.78
N ARG A 574 -16.67 18.80 4.93
CA ARG A 574 -16.85 18.10 6.21
C ARG A 574 -18.29 18.15 6.68
N ILE A 575 -18.78 17.03 7.19
CA ILE A 575 -19.96 16.97 8.05
C ILE A 575 -19.52 16.50 9.44
N ALA A 576 -20.29 16.85 10.46
CA ALA A 576 -20.03 16.41 11.82
C ALA A 576 -21.32 16.03 12.55
N VAL A 577 -21.20 15.31 13.66
CA VAL A 577 -22.33 14.99 14.54
C VAL A 577 -22.11 15.59 15.92
N ASP A 578 -23.03 16.46 16.32
CA ASP A 578 -23.10 17.02 17.67
C ASP A 578 -23.97 16.14 18.57
N VAL A 579 -23.43 15.76 19.74
CA VAL A 579 -24.07 14.82 20.67
C VAL A 579 -24.28 15.44 22.05
N SER A 580 -25.44 15.18 22.64
CA SER A 580 -25.75 15.49 24.03
C SER A 580 -26.53 14.36 24.69
N PHE A 581 -26.29 14.11 25.98
CA PHE A 581 -27.07 13.19 26.81
C PHE A 581 -27.67 13.95 27.98
N GLY A 582 -29.00 13.96 28.07
CA GLY A 582 -29.72 14.77 29.06
C GLY A 582 -29.31 16.25 28.96
N ASN A 583 -28.68 16.75 30.03
CA ASN A 583 -28.14 18.12 30.08
C ASN A 583 -26.64 18.21 29.73
N HIS A 584 -25.94 17.08 29.61
CA HIS A 584 -24.51 17.06 29.29
C HIS A 584 -24.31 17.17 27.77
N ARG A 585 -23.60 18.22 27.34
CA ARG A 585 -23.22 18.45 25.94
C ARG A 585 -21.80 17.96 25.68
N PHE A 586 -21.66 17.01 24.75
CA PHE A 586 -20.36 16.49 24.32
C PHE A 586 -19.80 17.25 23.09
N GLY A 587 -20.63 18.04 22.41
CA GLY A 587 -20.23 18.78 21.22
C GLY A 587 -20.13 17.88 19.98
N GLN A 588 -19.36 18.32 18.98
CA GLN A 588 -19.12 17.56 17.76
C GLN A 588 -18.17 16.39 18.05
N GLN A 589 -18.72 15.18 18.06
CA GLN A 589 -18.04 13.96 18.51
C GLN A 589 -17.53 13.07 17.37
N ALA A 590 -17.89 13.38 16.13
CA ALA A 590 -17.43 12.65 14.95
C ALA A 590 -17.59 13.50 13.69
N GLU A 591 -16.78 13.20 12.67
CA GLU A 591 -16.82 13.80 11.35
C GLU A 591 -16.81 12.77 10.21
N ALA A 592 -17.17 13.23 9.01
CA ALA A 592 -16.95 12.52 7.75
C ALA A 592 -16.66 13.50 6.61
N PHE A 593 -16.03 13.00 5.56
CA PHE A 593 -15.56 13.77 4.40
C PHE A 593 -16.34 13.44 3.13
N ILE A 594 -16.71 14.48 2.40
CA ILE A 594 -17.46 14.39 1.16
C ILE A 594 -16.68 15.11 0.06
N SER A 595 -16.35 14.37 -1.00
CA SER A 595 -15.74 14.91 -2.22
C SER A 595 -16.70 14.75 -3.38
N ILE A 596 -16.98 15.86 -4.06
CA ILE A 596 -17.89 15.92 -5.19
C ILE A 596 -17.08 16.23 -6.45
N LYS A 597 -16.93 15.21 -7.30
CA LYS A 597 -16.31 15.37 -8.61
C LYS A 597 -17.33 16.01 -9.54
N GLY A 598 -16.95 17.13 -10.16
CA GLY A 598 -17.75 17.73 -11.22
C GLY A 598 -17.95 16.77 -12.39
N ARG A 599 -18.95 17.00 -13.25
CA ARG A 599 -19.00 16.32 -14.56
C ARG A 599 -17.69 16.63 -15.29
N GLU A 600 -16.86 15.60 -15.50
CA GLU A 600 -15.84 15.63 -16.53
C GLU A 600 -16.59 15.75 -17.85
N ILE A 601 -16.47 16.90 -18.52
CA ILE A 601 -16.93 17.04 -19.89
C ILE A 601 -15.95 16.18 -20.69
N LEU A 602 -16.38 14.97 -21.03
CA LEU A 602 -15.65 14.05 -21.91
C LEU A 602 -15.50 14.65 -23.31
#